data_AF-A0A853FFQ2-F1
#
_entry.id   AF-A0A853FFQ2-F1
#
_cell.length_a   1.000
_cell.length_b   1.000
_cell.length_c   1.000
_cell.angle_alpha   90.00
_cell.angle_beta   90.00
_cell.angle_gamma   90.00
#
_symmetry.space_group_name_H-M   'P 1'
#
loop_
_entity.id
_entity.type
_entity.pdbx_description
1 polymer ?
#
loop_
_entity_poly.entity_id
_entity_poly.type
_entity_poly.pdbx_seq_one_letter_code
_entity_poly.pdbx_strand_id
1 'polypeptide(L)'
;MNRHIKAALGITLCAGLAACGTPHNPNDLAQKTVEYQCGSGNGQPLSAQYTFQGQEAMSAKVIFGNQVYNLTRSTTSNSDMVGNTFRGNGYTWTTDKFAYDTAGQANGTMLTQDMAANPNAQAAVAAGQPAGAATVLARDCKAVGVSDH
;
A
#
# COMPACT_ATOMS: atom_id res chain seq x y z
N MET A 1 -20.70 67.86 1.37
CA MET A 1 -20.16 68.20 2.70
C MET A 1 -19.70 66.89 3.34
N ASN A 2 -18.38 66.69 3.43
CA ASN A 2 -17.68 65.50 3.92
C ASN A 2 -18.06 65.12 5.35
N ARG A 3 -18.22 63.81 5.66
CA ARG A 3 -17.80 63.24 6.95
C ARG A 3 -17.39 61.75 6.87
N HIS A 4 -16.07 61.57 6.87
CA HIS A 4 -15.26 60.58 7.60
C HIS A 4 -15.58 59.07 7.51
N ILE A 5 -14.73 58.38 6.75
CA ILE A 5 -14.48 56.94 6.79
C ILE A 5 -13.91 56.58 8.16
N LYS A 6 -14.59 55.70 8.90
CA LYS A 6 -14.02 55.00 10.06
C LYS A 6 -13.76 53.54 9.67
N ALA A 7 -12.48 53.22 9.52
CA ALA A 7 -11.99 51.85 9.45
C ALA A 7 -12.27 51.15 10.79
N ALA A 8 -12.86 49.96 10.73
CA ALA A 8 -12.96 49.04 11.85
C ALA A 8 -12.58 47.63 11.37
N LEU A 9 -11.41 47.21 11.85
CA LEU A 9 -10.92 45.86 12.09
C LEU A 9 -11.94 44.71 11.94
N GLY A 10 -11.54 43.69 11.18
CA GLY A 10 -12.22 42.40 11.12
C GLY A 10 -11.40 41.34 10.42
N ILE A 11 -10.16 41.08 10.88
CA ILE A 11 -9.45 39.85 10.49
C ILE A 11 -10.09 38.73 11.31
N THR A 12 -11.14 38.11 10.77
CA THR A 12 -11.58 36.80 11.23
C THR A 12 -10.52 35.80 10.81
N LEU A 13 -9.60 35.48 11.74
CA LEU A 13 -8.86 34.23 11.70
C LEU A 13 -9.91 33.11 11.74
N CYS A 14 -10.21 32.51 10.59
CA CYS A 14 -10.86 31.20 10.59
C CYS A 14 -9.92 30.27 11.33
N ALA A 15 -10.34 29.90 12.54
CA ALA A 15 -9.73 28.90 13.38
C ALA A 15 -9.36 27.70 12.52
N GLY A 16 -8.10 27.27 12.62
CA GLY A 16 -7.66 26.05 11.99
C GLY A 16 -8.61 24.92 12.39
N LEU A 17 -9.12 24.20 11.40
CA LEU A 17 -9.61 22.86 11.65
C LEU A 17 -8.42 22.06 12.18
N ALA A 18 -8.22 22.07 13.50
CA ALA A 18 -7.57 20.96 14.15
C ALA A 18 -8.44 19.77 13.77
N ALA A 19 -7.98 18.99 12.81
CA ALA A 19 -8.50 17.66 12.58
C ALA A 19 -8.35 16.95 13.91
N CYS A 20 -9.45 16.86 14.66
CA CYS A 20 -9.57 15.99 15.80
C CYS A 20 -9.50 14.57 15.25
N GLY A 21 -8.27 14.10 14.97
CA GLY A 21 -8.00 12.69 14.78
C GLY A 21 -8.36 12.03 16.09
N THR A 22 -9.52 11.40 16.14
CA THR A 22 -9.91 10.53 17.24
C THR A 22 -8.73 9.57 17.47
N PRO A 23 -8.18 9.44 18.69
CA PRO A 23 -7.06 8.55 18.92
C PRO A 23 -7.48 7.14 18.50
N HIS A 24 -6.81 6.61 17.47
CA HIS A 24 -7.12 5.31 16.91
C HIS A 24 -6.82 4.25 17.97
N ASN A 25 -7.83 3.50 18.40
CA ASN A 25 -7.61 2.43 19.37
C ASN A 25 -6.74 1.36 18.71
N PRO A 26 -5.70 0.85 19.37
CA PRO A 26 -4.84 -0.20 18.80
C PRO A 26 -5.61 -1.48 18.43
N ASN A 27 -6.84 -1.65 18.90
CA ASN A 27 -7.71 -2.77 18.56
C ASN A 27 -8.71 -2.47 17.43
N ASP A 28 -8.80 -1.22 16.97
CA ASP A 28 -9.68 -0.88 15.86
C ASP A 28 -9.11 -1.46 14.56
N LEU A 29 -10.00 -2.09 13.80
CA LEU A 29 -9.71 -2.49 12.43
C LEU A 29 -10.04 -1.32 11.51
N ALA A 30 -9.06 -0.89 10.74
CA ALA A 30 -9.23 0.12 9.71
C ALA A 30 -8.76 -0.39 8.36
N GLN A 31 -9.35 0.13 7.29
CA GLN A 31 -8.94 -0.18 5.95
C GLN A 31 -8.45 1.07 5.23
N LYS A 32 -7.36 0.93 4.49
CA LYS A 32 -6.84 2.00 3.63
C LYS A 32 -6.44 1.41 2.30
N THR A 33 -6.92 2.02 1.22
CA THR A 33 -6.59 1.65 -0.15
C THR A 33 -5.52 2.59 -0.67
N VAL A 34 -4.43 2.04 -1.21
CA VAL A 34 -3.37 2.80 -1.87
C VAL A 34 -3.34 2.42 -3.34
N GLU A 35 -3.36 3.43 -4.19
CA GLU A 35 -3.26 3.30 -5.64
C GLU A 35 -1.81 3.50 -6.07
N TYR A 36 -1.32 2.63 -6.95
CA TYR A 36 0.05 2.61 -7.41
C TYR A 36 0.16 2.65 -8.93
N GLN A 37 1.20 3.35 -9.40
CA GLN A 37 1.67 3.30 -10.78
C GLN A 37 3.03 2.59 -10.85
N CYS A 38 3.09 1.44 -11.53
CA CYS A 38 4.28 0.60 -11.59
C CYS A 38 5.10 0.83 -12.86
N GLY A 39 6.43 0.86 -12.71
CA GLY A 39 7.37 1.01 -13.82
C GLY A 39 7.43 -0.23 -14.73
N SER A 40 7.28 -1.42 -14.16
CA SER A 40 7.02 -2.66 -14.91
C SER A 40 5.60 -3.17 -14.62
N GLY A 41 4.95 -3.71 -15.65
CA GLY A 41 3.53 -4.10 -15.58
C GLY A 41 2.67 -3.59 -16.74
N ASN A 42 3.27 -3.23 -17.88
CA ASN A 42 2.57 -2.69 -19.06
C ASN A 42 1.70 -1.44 -18.76
N GLY A 43 2.05 -0.66 -17.74
CA GLY A 43 1.27 0.51 -17.30
C GLY A 43 -0.06 0.17 -16.63
N GLN A 44 -0.28 -1.10 -16.23
CA GLN A 44 -1.47 -1.47 -15.47
C GLN A 44 -1.42 -0.86 -14.07
N PRO A 45 -2.53 -0.25 -13.61
CA PRO A 45 -2.62 0.24 -12.24
C PRO A 45 -2.61 -0.94 -11.26
N LEU A 46 -2.00 -0.73 -10.10
CA LEU A 46 -2.05 -1.67 -8.98
C LEU A 46 -2.74 -0.98 -7.81
N SER A 47 -3.78 -1.59 -7.26
CA SER A 47 -4.46 -1.12 -6.06
C SER A 47 -4.19 -2.09 -4.92
N ALA A 48 -3.81 -1.59 -3.75
CA ALA A 48 -3.66 -2.42 -2.55
C ALA A 48 -4.53 -1.89 -1.42
N GLN A 49 -5.52 -2.68 -1.03
CA GLN A 49 -6.30 -2.44 0.18
C GLN A 49 -5.60 -3.13 1.36
N TYR A 50 -5.12 -2.33 2.30
CA TYR A 50 -4.51 -2.80 3.54
C TYR A 50 -5.53 -2.80 4.67
N THR A 51 -5.55 -3.86 5.45
CA THR A 51 -6.28 -3.91 6.73
C THR A 51 -5.27 -3.69 7.84
N PHE A 52 -5.55 -2.74 8.73
CA PHE A 52 -4.71 -2.40 9.87
C PHE A 52 -5.35 -2.85 11.17
N GLN A 53 -4.50 -3.16 12.15
CA GLN A 53 -4.85 -3.23 13.55
C GLN A 53 -4.01 -2.15 14.26
N GLY A 54 -4.66 -1.05 14.65
CA GLY A 54 -3.95 0.16 15.06
C GLY A 54 -3.06 0.70 13.93
N GLN A 55 -1.75 0.81 14.17
CA GLN A 55 -0.79 1.31 13.19
C GLN A 55 -0.19 0.22 12.29
N GLU A 56 -0.39 -1.05 12.63
CA GLU A 56 0.27 -2.16 11.96
C GLU A 56 -0.63 -2.73 10.87
N ALA A 57 -0.14 -2.79 9.63
CA ALA A 57 -0.84 -3.49 8.55
C ALA A 57 -0.82 -4.99 8.83
N MET A 58 -1.95 -5.67 8.75
CA MET A 58 -2.07 -7.11 9.02
C MET A 58 -2.25 -7.93 7.74
N SER A 59 -2.92 -7.36 6.74
CA SER A 59 -3.18 -8.00 5.46
C SER A 59 -3.19 -6.99 4.32
N ALA A 60 -3.01 -7.50 3.09
CA ALA A 60 -3.15 -6.73 1.87
C ALA A 60 -4.01 -7.52 0.87
N LYS A 61 -5.03 -6.88 0.31
CA LYS A 61 -5.74 -7.32 -0.89
C LYS A 61 -5.20 -6.52 -2.06
N VAL A 62 -4.37 -7.14 -2.88
CA VAL A 62 -3.74 -6.51 -4.05
C VAL A 62 -4.55 -6.84 -5.30
N ILE A 63 -4.85 -5.82 -6.10
CA ILE A 63 -5.56 -5.92 -7.37
C ILE A 63 -4.60 -5.43 -8.44
N PHE A 64 -4.28 -6.28 -9.41
CA PHE A 64 -3.39 -5.94 -10.52
C PHE A 64 -3.88 -6.62 -11.79
N GLY A 65 -4.11 -5.84 -12.84
CA GLY A 65 -4.87 -6.29 -14.01
C GLY A 65 -6.28 -6.74 -13.61
N ASN A 66 -6.66 -7.95 -14.00
CA ASN A 66 -7.98 -8.53 -13.72
C ASN A 66 -7.92 -9.63 -12.63
N GLN A 67 -6.92 -9.57 -11.76
CA GLN A 67 -6.62 -10.57 -10.74
C GLN A 67 -6.62 -9.93 -9.34
N VAL A 68 -7.01 -10.72 -8.34
CA VAL A 68 -7.03 -10.32 -6.92
C VAL A 68 -6.19 -11.29 -6.11
N TYR A 69 -5.29 -10.74 -5.29
CA TYR A 69 -4.36 -11.48 -4.45
C TYR A 69 -4.62 -11.12 -2.98
N ASN A 70 -5.13 -12.08 -2.21
CA ASN A 70 -5.33 -11.92 -0.76
C ASN A 70 -4.07 -12.39 -0.02
N LEU A 71 -3.40 -11.47 0.65
CA LEU A 71 -2.08 -11.66 1.25
C LEU A 71 -2.12 -11.31 2.74
N THR A 72 -1.35 -12.04 3.54
CA THR A 72 -1.19 -11.77 4.98
C THR A 72 0.21 -11.23 5.24
N ARG A 73 0.38 -10.32 6.19
CA ARG A 73 1.70 -9.81 6.53
C ARG A 73 2.58 -10.92 7.07
N SER A 74 3.78 -11.02 6.51
CA SER A 74 4.80 -11.94 6.96
C SER A 74 5.68 -11.21 7.98
N THR A 75 5.69 -11.70 9.22
CA THR A 75 6.49 -11.16 10.34
C THR A 75 7.71 -12.01 10.68
N THR A 76 7.91 -13.14 10.00
CA THR A 76 9.05 -14.02 10.19
C THR A 76 10.37 -13.29 9.93
N SER A 77 11.26 -13.37 10.93
CA SER A 77 12.52 -12.63 11.06
C SER A 77 13.41 -12.75 9.83
N ASN A 78 13.44 -11.70 9.01
CA ASN A 78 14.66 -11.35 8.31
C ASN A 78 15.19 -10.08 8.98
N SER A 79 16.50 -10.03 9.20
CA SER A 79 17.29 -8.86 9.60
C SER A 79 17.12 -7.64 8.67
N ASP A 80 16.30 -7.77 7.62
CA ASP A 80 16.08 -6.85 6.51
C ASP A 80 14.62 -6.36 6.43
N MET A 81 13.96 -6.05 7.56
CA MET A 81 12.65 -5.37 7.55
C MET A 81 12.73 -3.91 7.08
N VAL A 82 13.38 -3.66 5.94
CA VAL A 82 13.43 -2.39 5.20
C VAL A 82 12.02 -2.00 4.73
N GLY A 83 11.06 -2.92 4.76
CA GLY A 83 9.70 -2.72 4.29
C GLY A 83 8.63 -3.61 4.90
N ASN A 84 7.40 -3.46 4.42
CA ASN A 84 6.30 -4.39 4.73
C ASN A 84 6.25 -5.48 3.65
N THR A 85 6.09 -6.73 4.07
CA THR A 85 5.99 -7.89 3.18
C THR A 85 4.72 -8.66 3.44
N PHE A 86 3.95 -8.92 2.39
CA PHE A 86 2.70 -9.68 2.43
C PHE A 86 2.80 -10.90 1.53
N ARG A 87 2.37 -12.06 2.02
CA ARG A 87 2.47 -13.35 1.32
C ARG A 87 1.14 -14.09 1.34
N GLY A 88 0.87 -14.85 0.29
CA GLY A 88 -0.32 -15.70 0.20
C GLY A 88 -0.43 -16.36 -1.18
N ASN A 89 -0.85 -17.63 -1.20
CA ASN A 89 -1.11 -18.38 -2.44
C ASN A 89 0.03 -18.35 -3.47
N GLY A 90 1.28 -18.35 -3.02
CA GLY A 90 2.46 -18.27 -3.89
C GLY A 90 2.72 -16.89 -4.49
N TYR A 91 2.15 -15.82 -3.93
CA TYR A 91 2.43 -14.45 -4.30
C TYR A 91 3.07 -13.70 -3.14
N THR A 92 3.97 -12.77 -3.47
CA THR A 92 4.61 -11.87 -2.51
C THR A 92 4.45 -10.42 -2.98
N TRP A 93 3.93 -9.57 -2.10
CA TRP A 93 3.88 -8.11 -2.28
C TRP A 93 4.81 -7.45 -1.26
N THR A 94 5.74 -6.63 -1.74
CA THR A 94 6.67 -5.86 -0.91
C THR A 94 6.53 -4.37 -1.15
N THR A 95 6.67 -3.60 -0.07
CA THR A 95 6.61 -2.14 -0.08
C THR A 95 7.71 -1.56 0.79
N ASP A 96 7.92 -0.25 0.69
CA ASP A 96 8.58 0.53 1.74
C ASP A 96 7.86 0.32 3.09
N LYS A 97 8.57 0.57 4.19
CA LYS A 97 7.97 0.44 5.53
C LYS A 97 6.94 1.53 5.73
N PHE A 98 5.74 1.15 6.20
CA PHE A 98 4.68 2.09 6.54
C PHE A 98 3.89 1.67 7.76
N ALA A 99 3.20 2.65 8.32
CA ALA A 99 2.14 2.52 9.29
C ALA A 99 0.82 3.07 8.70
N TYR A 100 -0.28 3.01 9.45
CA TYR A 100 -1.58 3.48 8.97
C TYR A 100 -1.52 4.91 8.39
N ASP A 101 -0.86 5.82 9.11
CA ASP A 101 -0.78 7.24 8.73
C ASP A 101 0.10 7.48 7.49
N THR A 102 1.10 6.62 7.26
CA THR A 102 2.10 6.81 6.19
C THR A 102 1.89 5.89 4.98
N ALA A 103 0.87 5.03 4.99
CA ALA A 103 0.64 4.06 3.94
C ALA A 103 0.52 4.68 2.53
N GLY A 104 -0.08 5.87 2.40
CA GLY A 104 -0.20 6.58 1.13
C GLY A 104 1.10 7.17 0.57
N GLN A 105 2.20 7.11 1.33
CA GLN A 105 3.52 7.63 0.93
C GLN A 105 4.52 6.50 0.62
N ALA A 106 4.23 5.28 1.05
CA ALA A 106 5.12 4.15 0.86
C ALA A 106 4.98 3.56 -0.53
N ASN A 107 6.10 3.45 -1.25
CA ASN A 107 6.11 2.86 -2.58
C ASN A 107 6.02 1.34 -2.49
N GLY A 108 5.41 0.73 -3.50
CA GLY A 108 5.50 -0.70 -3.73
C GLY A 108 6.83 -1.04 -4.40
N THR A 109 7.58 -1.96 -3.82
CA THR A 109 8.84 -2.43 -4.40
C THR A 109 8.55 -3.45 -5.49
N MET A 110 7.79 -4.51 -5.19
CA MET A 110 7.56 -5.60 -6.13
C MET A 110 6.36 -6.48 -5.79
N LEU A 111 5.61 -6.90 -6.82
CA LEU A 111 4.67 -8.02 -6.78
C LEU A 111 5.31 -9.20 -7.53
N THR A 112 5.48 -10.34 -6.87
CA THR A 112 6.04 -11.55 -7.47
C THR A 112 5.12 -12.76 -7.33
N GLN A 113 5.29 -13.72 -8.22
CA GLN A 113 4.67 -15.03 -8.20
C GLN A 113 5.74 -16.12 -8.12
N ASP A 114 5.61 -17.01 -7.16
CA ASP A 114 6.44 -18.21 -7.01
C ASP A 114 6.24 -19.13 -8.21
N MET A 115 7.33 -19.65 -8.78
CA MET A 115 7.28 -20.54 -9.94
C MET A 115 6.48 -21.82 -9.68
N ALA A 116 6.47 -22.31 -8.43
CA ALA A 116 5.65 -23.45 -8.01
C ALA A 116 4.14 -23.15 -8.02
N ALA A 117 3.74 -21.87 -8.04
CA ALA A 117 2.35 -21.42 -8.14
C ALA A 117 1.99 -20.94 -9.56
N ASN A 118 2.92 -20.99 -10.51
CA ASN A 118 2.68 -20.62 -11.90
C ASN A 118 2.45 -21.89 -12.76
N PRO A 119 1.22 -22.14 -13.27
CA PRO A 119 0.89 -23.35 -14.04
C PRO A 119 1.73 -23.53 -15.30
N ASN A 120 2.23 -22.44 -15.89
CA ASN A 120 3.11 -22.48 -17.06
C ASN A 120 4.58 -22.76 -16.68
N ALA A 121 4.96 -22.50 -15.42
CA ALA A 121 6.30 -22.77 -14.89
C ALA A 121 6.41 -24.15 -14.21
N GLN A 122 5.30 -24.71 -13.74
CA GLN A 122 5.24 -26.06 -13.17
C GLN A 122 5.70 -27.15 -14.17
N ALA A 123 5.48 -26.92 -15.47
CA ALA A 123 6.03 -27.77 -16.53
C ALA A 123 7.58 -27.72 -16.61
N ALA A 124 8.19 -26.57 -16.30
CA ALA A 124 9.64 -26.41 -16.32
C ALA A 124 10.34 -27.00 -15.08
N VAL A 125 9.73 -26.91 -13.89
CA VAL A 125 10.26 -27.59 -12.68
C VAL A 125 10.09 -29.10 -12.73
N ALA A 126 9.05 -29.62 -13.40
CA ALA A 126 8.89 -31.05 -13.64
C ALA A 126 9.97 -31.63 -14.57
N ALA A 127 10.66 -30.79 -15.36
CA ALA A 127 11.76 -31.18 -16.25
C ALA A 127 13.15 -31.16 -15.59
N GLY A 128 13.24 -30.91 -14.27
CA GLY A 128 14.50 -30.96 -13.53
C GLY A 128 15.34 -29.67 -13.55
N GLN A 129 14.80 -28.56 -14.07
CA GLN A 129 15.42 -27.25 -13.86
C GLN A 129 15.27 -26.82 -12.38
N PRO A 130 16.32 -26.28 -11.75
CA PRO A 130 16.20 -25.70 -10.41
C PRO A 130 15.07 -24.67 -10.41
N ALA A 131 14.24 -24.66 -9.36
CA ALA A 131 13.13 -23.72 -9.23
C ALA A 131 13.66 -22.30 -9.45
N GLY A 132 13.40 -21.77 -10.65
CA GLY A 132 13.91 -20.47 -11.07
C GLY A 132 13.37 -19.36 -10.19
N ALA A 133 14.06 -18.24 -10.17
CA ALA A 133 13.66 -17.03 -9.45
C ALA A 133 12.17 -16.68 -9.66
N ALA A 134 11.51 -16.16 -8.63
CA ALA A 134 10.11 -15.74 -8.69
C ALA A 134 9.85 -14.82 -9.90
N THR A 135 8.70 -15.01 -10.56
CA THR A 135 8.29 -14.16 -11.68
C THR A 135 7.87 -12.80 -11.14
N VAL A 136 8.40 -11.72 -11.73
CA VAL A 136 8.02 -10.35 -11.36
C VAL A 136 6.80 -9.93 -12.17
N LEU A 137 5.69 -9.64 -11.48
CA LEU A 137 4.45 -9.18 -12.10
C LEU A 137 4.38 -7.65 -12.18
N ALA A 138 4.84 -6.98 -11.14
CA ALA A 138 4.95 -5.53 -11.06
C ALA A 138 6.18 -5.13 -10.25
N ARG A 139 6.80 -4.00 -10.58
CA ARG A 139 7.96 -3.44 -9.88
C ARG A 139 7.96 -1.91 -9.94
N ASP A 140 8.63 -1.30 -8.97
CA ASP A 140 8.91 0.14 -8.93
C ASP A 140 7.59 0.94 -8.94
N CYS A 141 6.68 0.54 -8.05
CA CYS A 141 5.32 1.03 -7.93
C CYS A 141 5.26 2.28 -7.07
N LYS A 142 5.00 3.44 -7.66
CA LYS A 142 4.85 4.71 -6.95
C LYS A 142 3.45 4.88 -6.44
N ALA A 143 3.29 5.23 -5.16
CA ALA A 143 2.00 5.59 -4.61
C ALA A 143 1.51 6.90 -5.27
N VAL A 144 0.29 6.89 -5.79
CA VAL A 144 -0.31 8.04 -6.51
C VAL A 144 -1.64 8.48 -5.90
N GLY A 145 -2.22 7.69 -4.99
CA GLY A 145 -3.47 8.01 -4.33
C GLY A 145 -3.69 7.15 -3.09
N VAL A 146 -4.49 7.66 -2.16
CA VAL A 146 -4.86 6.95 -0.93
C VAL A 146 -6.28 7.32 -0.50
N SER A 147 -7.04 6.34 0.00
CA SER A 147 -8.38 6.53 0.55
C SER A 147 -8.62 5.67 1.78
N ASP A 148 -9.31 6.23 2.77
CA ASP A 148 -9.75 5.53 3.98
C ASP A 148 -11.12 4.86 3.76
N HIS A 149 -11.36 3.73 4.44
CA HIS A 149 -12.62 2.98 4.41
C HIS A 149 -13.09 2.61 5.81
#